data_AF-A0A538JA96-F1
#
_entry.id   AF-A0A538JA96-F1
#
_cell.length_a   1.000
_cell.length_b   1.000
_cell.length_c   1.000
_cell.angle_alpha   90.00
_cell.angle_beta   90.00
_cell.angle_gamma   90.00
#
_symmetry.space_group_name_H-M   'P 1'
#
loop_
_entity.id
_entity.type
_entity.pdbx_description
1 polymer ?
#
loop_
_entity_poly.entity_id
_entity_poly.type
_entity_poly.pdbx_seq_one_letter_code
_entity_poly.pdbx_strand_id
1 'polypeptide(L)'
;MQAVERSSNGVVRMGPATLYGTLKRLVDHGLADELPGRPAPGDDQRRRYYRLSGLGRQVCAAEADRLAGLVRMTRRNLRPRMT
;
A
#
# COMPACT_ATOMS: atom_id res chain seq x y z
N MET A 1 -5.76 -3.22 -10.69
CA MET A 1 -4.44 -2.79 -11.21
C MET A 1 -4.38 -1.29 -11.43
N GLN A 2 -5.20 -0.72 -12.34
CA GLN A 2 -5.22 0.72 -12.61
C GLN A 2 -5.41 1.59 -11.36
N ALA A 3 -6.21 1.16 -10.39
CA ALA A 3 -6.38 1.90 -9.13
C ALA A 3 -5.08 2.08 -8.34
N VAL A 4 -4.24 1.05 -8.26
CA VAL A 4 -2.93 1.10 -7.56
C VAL A 4 -1.96 2.01 -8.30
N GLU A 5 -1.93 1.90 -9.62
CA GLU A 5 -1.09 2.76 -10.46
C GLU A 5 -1.49 4.22 -10.33
N ARG A 6 -2.80 4.53 -10.41
CA ARG A 6 -3.33 5.88 -10.22
C ARG A 6 -3.04 6.43 -8.82
N SER A 7 -3.28 5.65 -7.77
CA SER A 7 -3.06 6.12 -6.39
C SER A 7 -1.58 6.34 -6.05
N SER A 8 -0.67 5.73 -6.81
CA SER A 8 0.78 5.87 -6.64
C SER A 8 1.41 6.83 -7.64
N ASN A 9 0.62 7.61 -8.40
CA ASN A 9 1.12 8.46 -9.50
C ASN A 9 2.03 7.70 -10.48
N GLY A 10 1.71 6.44 -10.76
CA GLY A 10 2.48 5.58 -11.66
C GLY A 10 3.75 4.98 -11.08
N VAL A 11 4.13 5.33 -9.85
CA VAL A 11 5.36 4.82 -9.20
C VAL A 11 5.24 3.32 -8.91
N VAL A 12 4.04 2.85 -8.54
CA VAL A 12 3.79 1.44 -8.25
C VAL A 12 3.04 0.82 -9.41
N ARG A 13 3.71 -0.09 -10.11
CA ARG A 13 3.10 -0.96 -11.12
C ARG A 13 3.13 -2.39 -10.61
N MET A 14 1.98 -3.04 -10.67
CA MET A 14 1.85 -4.43 -10.28
C MET A 14 1.10 -5.18 -11.39
N GLY A 15 1.30 -6.49 -11.49
CA GLY A 15 0.46 -7.40 -12.28
C GLY A 15 -0.64 -8.05 -11.41
N PRO A 16 -1.68 -8.65 -12.00
CA PRO A 16 -2.78 -9.27 -11.24
C PRO A 16 -2.31 -10.28 -10.19
N ALA A 17 -1.38 -11.18 -10.55
CA ALA A 17 -0.83 -12.17 -9.64
C ALA A 17 -0.11 -11.52 -8.43
N THR A 18 0.67 -10.45 -8.67
CA THR A 18 1.35 -9.71 -7.60
C THR A 18 0.37 -9.01 -6.67
N LEU A 19 -0.69 -8.39 -7.22
CA LEU A 19 -1.70 -7.72 -6.41
C LEU A 19 -2.42 -8.71 -5.50
N TYR A 20 -2.97 -9.79 -6.06
CA TYR A 20 -3.72 -10.76 -5.27
C TYR A 20 -2.84 -11.50 -4.27
N GLY A 21 -1.60 -11.84 -4.65
CA GLY A 21 -0.62 -12.41 -3.70
C GLY A 21 -0.30 -11.45 -2.55
N THR A 22 -0.17 -10.15 -2.83
CA THR A 22 0.09 -9.15 -1.79
C THR A 22 -1.11 -8.96 -0.87
N LEU A 23 -2.32 -8.85 -1.42
CA LEU A 23 -3.55 -8.74 -0.63
C LEU A 23 -3.74 -9.96 0.27
N LYS A 24 -3.51 -11.17 -0.25
CA LYS A 24 -3.58 -12.40 0.57
C LYS A 24 -2.61 -12.33 1.74
N ARG A 25 -1.34 -11.97 1.51
CA ARG A 25 -0.35 -11.85 2.60
C ARG A 25 -0.74 -10.80 3.63
N LEU A 26 -1.26 -9.65 3.20
CA LEU A 26 -1.72 -8.60 4.13
C LEU A 26 -2.87 -9.10 5.01
N VAL A 27 -3.80 -9.88 4.45
CA VAL A 27 -4.87 -10.53 5.22
C VAL A 27 -4.31 -11.60 6.16
N ASP A 28 -3.44 -12.48 5.67
CA ASP A 28 -2.81 -13.54 6.49
C ASP A 28 -2.02 -12.95 7.67
N HIS A 29 -1.44 -11.75 7.53
CA HIS A 29 -0.74 -11.02 8.58
C HIS A 29 -1.65 -10.12 9.44
N GLY A 30 -2.96 -10.11 9.21
CA GLY A 30 -3.90 -9.26 9.97
C GLY A 30 -3.76 -7.76 9.71
N LEU A 31 -3.10 -7.36 8.61
CA LEU A 31 -2.93 -5.96 8.21
C LEU A 31 -4.08 -5.47 7.32
N ALA A 32 -4.85 -6.38 6.73
CA ALA A 32 -6.04 -6.06 5.96
C ALA A 32 -7.18 -7.03 6.29
N ASP A 33 -8.40 -6.56 6.11
CA ASP A 33 -9.61 -7.38 6.18
C ASP A 33 -10.19 -7.51 4.77
N GLU A 34 -10.60 -8.71 4.39
CA GLU A 34 -11.52 -8.92 3.26
C GLU A 34 -12.94 -8.57 3.70
N LEU A 35 -13.63 -7.76 2.90
CA LEU A 35 -15.01 -7.35 3.15
C LEU A 35 -15.97 -8.20 2.33
N PRO A 36 -17.15 -8.57 2.88
CA PRO A 36 -18.20 -9.18 2.09
C PRO A 36 -18.58 -8.20 0.98
N GLY A 37 -18.35 -8.62 -0.27
CA GLY A 37 -18.64 -7.78 -1.43
C GLY A 37 -20.13 -7.51 -1.52
N ARG A 38 -20.51 -6.24 -1.61
CA ARG A 38 -21.86 -5.84 -2.05
C ARG A 38 -21.71 -5.26 -3.47
N PRO A 39 -21.78 -6.10 -4.53
CA PRO A 39 -21.66 -5.60 -5.88
C PRO A 39 -22.80 -4.62 -6.17
N ALA A 40 -22.46 -3.44 -6.66
CA ALA A 40 -23.44 -2.52 -7.22
C ALA A 40 -23.95 -3.06 -8.57
N PRO A 41 -25.12 -2.61 -9.07
CA PRO A 41 -25.55 -2.97 -10.42
C PRO A 41 -24.48 -2.56 -11.45
N GLY A 42 -23.93 -3.54 -12.17
CA GLY A 42 -22.84 -3.34 -13.14
C GLY A 42 -21.42 -3.56 -12.62
N ASP A 43 -21.23 -3.84 -11.32
CA ASP A 43 -19.94 -4.26 -10.78
C ASP A 43 -19.68 -5.75 -11.08
N ASP A 44 -18.42 -6.11 -11.29
CA ASP A 44 -18.00 -7.50 -11.47
C ASP A 44 -18.27 -8.29 -10.18
N GLN A 45 -19.09 -9.34 -10.28
CA GLN A 45 -19.45 -10.21 -9.14
C GLN A 45 -18.24 -10.91 -8.51
N ARG A 46 -17.10 -10.98 -9.21
CA ARG A 46 -15.85 -11.56 -8.70
C ARG A 46 -15.01 -10.57 -7.89
N ARG A 47 -15.41 -9.29 -7.83
CA ARG A 47 -14.63 -8.24 -7.20
C ARG A 47 -14.68 -8.35 -5.67
N ARG A 48 -13.53 -8.66 -5.08
CA ARG A 48 -13.32 -8.68 -3.62
C ARG A 48 -12.91 -7.29 -3.15
N TYR A 49 -13.48 -6.86 -2.02
CA TYR A 49 -13.16 -5.59 -1.39
C TYR A 49 -12.28 -5.84 -0.17
N TYR A 50 -11.33 -4.94 0.05
CA TYR A 50 -10.40 -5.02 1.18
C TYR A 50 -10.34 -3.67 1.87
N ARG A 51 -10.09 -3.68 3.17
CA ARG A 51 -9.75 -2.48 3.94
C ARG A 51 -8.53 -2.75 4.80
N LEU A 52 -7.79 -1.70 5.16
CA LEU A 52 -6.79 -1.82 6.23
C LEU A 52 -7.50 -2.11 7.56
N SER A 53 -6.96 -3.08 8.29
CA SER A 53 -7.32 -3.32 9.69
C SER A 53 -6.83 -2.17 10.57
N GLY A 54 -7.20 -2.17 11.85
CA GLY A 54 -6.66 -1.21 12.82
C GLY A 54 -5.13 -1.28 12.90
N LEU A 55 -4.60 -2.51 13.00
CA LEU A 55 -3.16 -2.79 12.98
C LEU A 55 -2.51 -2.35 11.67
N GLY A 56 -3.14 -2.67 10.53
CA GLY A 56 -2.63 -2.29 9.21
C GLY A 56 -2.44 -0.78 9.05
N ARG A 57 -3.36 0.03 9.57
CA ARG A 57 -3.23 1.50 9.57
C ARG A 57 -2.04 1.96 10.39
N GLN A 58 -1.86 1.41 11.59
CA GLN A 58 -0.74 1.74 12.47
C GLN A 58 0.60 1.37 11.83
N VAL A 59 0.68 0.18 11.22
CA VAL A 59 1.89 -0.27 10.51
C VAL A 59 2.20 0.61 9.31
N CYS A 60 1.20 0.96 8.48
CA CYS A 60 1.39 1.87 7.36
C CYS A 60 1.89 3.25 7.80
N ALA A 61 1.35 3.80 8.90
CA ALA A 61 1.80 5.08 9.44
C ALA A 61 3.26 5.01 9.92
N ALA A 62 3.60 3.98 10.72
CA ALA A 62 4.95 3.77 11.21
C ALA A 62 5.97 3.60 10.07
N GLU A 63 5.59 2.87 9.01
CA GLU A 63 6.45 2.68 7.84
C GLU A 63 6.65 3.97 7.04
N ALA A 64 5.60 4.77 6.87
CA ALA A 64 5.70 6.08 6.24
C ALA A 64 6.66 7.00 7.01
N ASP A 65 6.54 7.03 8.34
CA ASP A 65 7.42 7.80 9.21
C ASP A 65 8.87 7.33 9.12
N ARG A 66 9.09 6.01 9.10
CA ARG A 66 10.42 5.39 8.94
C ARG A 66 11.06 5.79 7.61
N LEU A 67 10.33 5.66 6.50
CA LEU A 67 10.81 6.03 5.17
C LEU A 67 11.12 7.54 5.08
N ALA A 68 10.25 8.38 5.63
CA ALA A 68 10.50 9.82 5.71
C ALA A 68 11.76 10.14 6.53
N GLY A 69 11.98 9.43 7.64
CA GLY A 69 13.19 9.53 8.44
C GLY A 69 14.47 9.18 7.67
N LEU A 70 14.45 8.06 6.94
CA LEU A 70 15.57 7.65 6.09
C LEU A 70 15.89 8.70 5.02
N VAL A 71 14.86 9.23 4.35
CA VAL A 71 15.05 10.29 3.35
C VAL A 71 15.66 11.54 3.97
N ARG A 72 15.19 11.98 5.15
CA ARG A 72 15.77 13.13 5.87
C ARG A 72 17.25 12.91 6.20
N MET A 73 17.60 11.75 6.75
CA MET A 73 18.97 11.39 7.10
C MET A 73 19.87 11.40 5.86
N THR A 74 19.47 10.71 4.80
CA THR A 74 20.25 10.64 3.55
C THR A 74 20.44 12.03 2.93
N ARG A 75 19.39 12.86 2.88
CA ARG A 75 19.49 14.24 2.38
C ARG A 75 20.47 15.09 3.19
N ARG A 76 20.55 14.90 4.52
CA ARG A 76 21.54 15.59 5.37
C ARG A 76 22.96 15.17 5.01
N ASN A 77 23.19 13.88 4.79
CA ASN A 77 24.51 13.32 4.47
C ASN A 77 24.99 13.69 3.06
N LEU A 78 24.06 13.91 2.12
CA LEU A 78 24.38 14.30 0.74
C LEU A 78 24.66 15.80 0.56
N ARG A 79 24.44 16.64 1.59
CA ARG A 79 24.80 18.06 1.49
C ARG A 79 26.34 18.17 1.43
N PRO A 80 26.91 18.88 0.44
CA PRO A 80 28.35 19.09 0.39
C PRO A 80 28.81 19.72 1.70
N ARG A 81 29.87 19.19 2.30
CA ARG A 81 30.59 19.89 3.37
C ARG A 81 31.21 21.11 2.73
N MET A 82 30.52 22.25 2.78
CA MET A 82 31.13 23.54 2.49
C MET A 82 32.17 23.77 3.60
N THR A 83 33.41 23.38 3.30
CA THR A 83 34.62 23.77 4.01
C THR A 83 35.27 24.84 3.15
#